data_AF-A0AAP0LMX3-F1
#
_entry.id   AF-A0AAP0LMX3-F1
#
_cell.length_a   1.000
_cell.length_b   1.000
_cell.length_c   1.000
_cell.angle_alpha   90.00
_cell.angle_beta   90.00
_cell.angle_gamma   90.00
#
_symmetry.space_group_name_H-M   'P 1'
#
loop_
_entity.id
_entity.type
_entity.pdbx_description
1 polymer ?
#
loop_
_entity_poly.entity_id
_entity_poly.type
_entity_poly.pdbx_seq_one_letter_code
_entity_poly.pdbx_strand_id
1 'polypeptide(L)'
;MATMLSMALMLSAAFFMGCTNLAVANYGDASAGVIHVGGQVLCQNCFKSYKEWVNGSNPLKGITVSLTCMDDRSRVMCYKSDETDEQGQFYMTVDRIINGKELKAKLCSVRLVSSTHADCSIATNFAGGKIGVKLMRSPTSMFRDIIKYRVGPFYYTTPMCEKPDTNDSQSDEDQGSYY
;
A
#
# COMPACT_ATOMS: atom_id res chain seq x y z
N MET A 1 -80.09 10.07 13.38
CA MET A 1 -79.19 9.85 14.55
C MET A 1 -79.64 8.59 15.26
N ALA A 2 -78.67 7.79 15.69
CA ALA A 2 -78.80 6.67 16.62
C ALA A 2 -79.60 5.45 16.13
N THR A 3 -78.91 4.53 15.45
CA THR A 3 -78.76 3.15 15.93
C THR A 3 -77.57 2.55 15.17
N MET A 4 -76.39 3.04 15.54
CA MET A 4 -75.16 2.23 15.44
C MET A 4 -75.34 0.98 16.29
N LEU A 5 -74.56 -0.05 15.94
CA LEU A 5 -74.37 -1.32 16.65
C LEU A 5 -75.53 -2.32 16.53
N SER A 6 -75.50 -3.15 15.49
CA SER A 6 -75.61 -4.62 15.62
C SER A 6 -75.73 -5.26 14.25
N MET A 7 -74.61 -5.45 13.57
CA MET A 7 -74.42 -6.60 12.67
C MET A 7 -72.93 -6.72 12.39
N ALA A 8 -72.26 -7.34 13.36
CA ALA A 8 -70.95 -7.94 13.21
C ALA A 8 -71.04 -9.00 12.10
N LEU A 9 -70.88 -8.57 10.86
CA LEU A 9 -70.62 -9.42 9.72
C LEU A 9 -69.10 -9.55 9.58
N MET A 10 -68.62 -10.55 10.32
CA MET A 10 -67.44 -11.37 10.09
C MET A 10 -66.94 -11.30 8.63
N LEU A 11 -65.73 -10.76 8.43
CA LEU A 11 -64.80 -11.14 7.35
C LEU A 11 -63.47 -10.37 7.50
N SER A 12 -62.61 -10.86 8.37
CA SER A 12 -61.14 -10.89 8.15
C SER A 12 -60.43 -11.47 9.38
N ALA A 13 -60.79 -12.70 9.74
CA ALA A 13 -59.88 -13.58 10.45
C ALA A 13 -59.23 -14.50 9.40
N ALA A 14 -57.91 -14.68 9.50
CA ALA A 14 -56.98 -15.33 8.56
C ALA A 14 -56.49 -14.36 7.44
N PHE A 15 -55.22 -13.99 7.33
CA PHE A 15 -54.00 -14.77 7.55
C PHE A 15 -52.93 -13.95 8.31
N PHE A 16 -52.75 -14.24 9.59
CA PHE A 16 -51.48 -14.03 10.30
C PHE A 16 -50.59 -15.25 10.03
N MET A 17 -50.09 -15.40 8.81
CA MET A 17 -49.16 -16.49 8.48
C MET A 17 -48.20 -16.08 7.36
N GLY A 18 -46.90 -16.13 7.67
CA GLY A 18 -45.81 -16.20 6.69
C GLY A 18 -45.30 -14.85 6.19
N CYS A 19 -44.08 -14.41 6.44
CA CYS A 19 -42.91 -15.07 6.99
C CYS A 19 -42.24 -14.07 7.92
N THR A 20 -41.90 -14.51 9.14
CA THR A 20 -40.69 -13.98 9.76
C THR A 20 -39.59 -14.19 8.73
N ASN A 21 -39.18 -13.13 8.04
CA ASN A 21 -37.84 -13.09 7.52
C ASN A 21 -36.96 -13.07 8.79
N LEU A 22 -36.71 -14.23 9.39
CA LEU A 22 -35.33 -14.55 9.67
C LEU A 22 -34.68 -14.60 8.29
N ALA A 23 -34.35 -13.41 7.77
CA ALA A 23 -33.02 -13.27 7.24
C ALA A 23 -32.14 -13.72 8.40
N VAL A 24 -31.81 -15.02 8.40
CA VAL A 24 -30.47 -15.41 8.78
C VAL A 24 -29.62 -14.63 7.79
N ALA A 25 -29.37 -13.36 8.12
CA ALA A 25 -28.17 -12.70 7.71
C ALA A 25 -27.13 -13.66 8.24
N ASN A 26 -26.61 -14.49 7.32
CA ASN A 26 -25.39 -15.18 7.55
C ASN A 26 -24.43 -14.04 7.90
N TYR A 27 -24.19 -13.82 9.20
CA TYR A 27 -23.13 -12.99 9.74
C TYR A 27 -21.83 -13.73 9.42
N GLY A 28 -21.57 -13.82 8.12
CA GLY A 28 -20.49 -14.51 7.46
C GLY A 28 -19.99 -13.65 6.32
N ASP A 29 -20.12 -12.33 6.44
CA ASP A 29 -19.21 -11.35 5.84
C ASP A 29 -19.42 -10.02 6.57
N ALA A 30 -18.86 -9.93 7.79
CA ALA A 30 -18.57 -8.62 8.35
C ALA A 30 -17.49 -8.03 7.45
N SER A 31 -17.91 -7.28 6.42
CA SER A 31 -17.11 -6.52 5.46
C SER A 31 -15.63 -6.59 5.79
N ALA A 32 -14.96 -7.67 5.37
CA ALA A 32 -13.58 -7.90 5.78
C ALA A 32 -12.76 -6.73 5.23
N GLY A 33 -12.41 -5.78 6.11
CA GLY A 33 -11.94 -4.48 5.67
C GLY A 33 -10.69 -4.58 4.81
N VAL A 34 -10.34 -3.50 4.13
CA VAL A 34 -9.22 -3.46 3.19
C VAL A 34 -8.17 -2.47 3.63
N ILE A 35 -6.92 -2.76 3.26
CA ILE A 35 -5.79 -1.86 3.43
C ILE A 35 -5.34 -1.42 2.03
N HIS A 36 -5.40 -0.12 1.79
CA HIS A 36 -4.80 0.49 0.61
C HIS A 36 -3.41 1.02 0.96
N VAL A 37 -2.45 0.70 0.09
CA VAL A 37 -1.07 1.15 0.22
C VAL A 37 -0.70 1.84 -1.08
N GLY A 38 -0.31 3.10 -1.01
CA GLY A 38 0.09 3.86 -2.18
C GLY A 38 1.34 4.70 -1.94
N GLY A 39 1.94 5.15 -3.03
CA GLY A 39 3.13 5.97 -3.02
C GLY A 39 3.45 6.45 -4.43
N GLN A 40 4.62 7.04 -4.56
CA GLN A 40 5.12 7.55 -5.83
C GLN A 40 6.54 7.06 -6.07
N VAL A 41 6.92 6.86 -7.32
CA VAL A 41 8.30 6.62 -7.73
C VAL A 41 8.74 7.71 -8.70
N LEU A 42 9.92 8.26 -8.43
CA LEU A 42 10.52 9.36 -9.17
C LEU A 42 11.94 9.00 -9.61
N CYS A 43 12.47 9.70 -10.61
CA CYS A 43 13.88 9.64 -10.96
C CYS A 43 14.67 10.75 -10.26
N GLN A 44 15.71 10.33 -9.54
CA GLN A 44 16.72 11.22 -9.00
C GLN A 44 17.65 11.69 -10.13
N ASN A 45 17.79 13.01 -10.28
CA ASN A 45 18.77 13.60 -11.19
C ASN A 45 20.00 14.04 -10.39
N CYS A 46 21.13 13.35 -10.60
CA CYS A 46 22.35 13.58 -9.82
C CYS A 46 23.22 14.72 -10.33
N PHE A 47 22.89 15.31 -11.48
CA PHE A 47 23.50 16.57 -11.90
C PHE A 47 22.91 17.77 -11.17
N LYS A 48 21.82 17.56 -10.42
CA LYS A 48 21.12 18.59 -9.66
C LYS A 48 21.41 18.42 -8.17
N SER A 49 21.41 19.53 -7.44
CA SER A 49 21.48 19.52 -5.98
C SER A 49 20.23 18.85 -5.39
N TYR A 50 20.34 18.39 -4.13
CA TYR A 50 19.23 17.77 -3.39
C TYR A 50 17.92 18.56 -3.49
N LYS A 51 17.99 19.88 -3.29
CA LYS A 51 16.83 20.77 -3.34
C LYS A 51 16.19 20.80 -4.73
N GLU A 52 16.99 20.70 -5.78
CA GLU A 52 16.51 20.85 -7.16
C GLU A 52 15.83 19.59 -7.68
N TRP A 53 16.35 18.39 -7.41
CA TRP A 53 15.71 17.16 -7.91
C TRP A 53 14.56 16.68 -7.02
N VAL A 54 14.55 16.97 -5.71
CA VAL A 54 13.40 16.65 -4.85
C VAL A 54 12.17 17.50 -5.22
N ASN A 55 12.40 18.76 -5.62
CA ASN A 55 11.32 19.65 -6.05
C ASN A 55 11.00 19.50 -7.55
N GLY A 56 11.98 19.11 -8.37
CA GLY A 56 11.79 18.78 -9.78
C GLY A 56 11.20 17.39 -9.93
N SER A 57 9.88 17.27 -9.83
CA SER A 57 9.18 15.98 -9.99
C SER A 57 9.51 15.34 -11.34
N ASN A 58 10.16 14.18 -11.33
CA ASN A 58 10.40 13.33 -12.51
C ASN A 58 9.70 11.99 -12.32
N PRO A 59 8.37 11.90 -12.47
CA PRO A 59 7.65 10.65 -12.27
C PRO A 59 8.12 9.57 -13.22
N LEU A 60 8.21 8.34 -12.71
CA LEU A 60 8.56 7.17 -13.50
C LEU A 60 7.34 6.27 -13.65
N LYS A 61 6.88 6.07 -14.88
CA LYS A 61 5.85 5.08 -15.25
C LYS A 61 6.45 3.68 -15.41
N GLY A 62 5.67 2.64 -15.15
CA GLY A 62 6.06 1.24 -15.43
C GLY A 62 7.11 0.69 -14.46
N ILE A 63 7.29 1.33 -13.30
CA ILE A 63 8.16 0.82 -12.25
C ILE A 63 7.40 -0.22 -11.44
N THR A 64 7.96 -1.41 -11.31
CA THR A 64 7.38 -2.46 -10.49
C THR A 64 7.71 -2.21 -9.02
N VAL A 65 6.67 -2.12 -8.19
CA VAL A 65 6.75 -1.98 -6.72
C VAL A 65 6.04 -3.17 -6.10
N SER A 66 6.56 -3.68 -4.99
CA SER A 66 5.93 -4.80 -4.27
C SER A 66 5.56 -4.46 -2.83
N LEU A 67 4.48 -5.07 -2.36
CA LEU A 67 4.04 -5.14 -0.99
C LEU A 67 4.14 -6.59 -0.52
N THR A 68 4.90 -6.83 0.54
CA THR A 68 5.00 -8.14 1.19
C THR A 68 4.52 -8.01 2.62
N CYS A 69 3.56 -8.84 3.03
CA CYS A 69 3.09 -8.90 4.41
C CYS A 69 3.45 -10.23 5.05
N MET A 70 4.02 -10.15 6.25
CA MET A 70 4.44 -11.32 7.02
C MET A 70 3.50 -11.58 8.19
N ASP A 71 3.44 -12.83 8.65
CA ASP A 71 2.88 -13.16 9.97
C ASP A 71 3.91 -12.96 11.08
N ASP A 72 3.50 -13.17 12.34
CA ASP A 72 4.40 -13.04 13.51
C ASP A 72 5.55 -14.06 13.50
N ARG A 73 5.50 -15.09 12.65
CA ARG A 73 6.54 -16.11 12.48
C ARG A 73 7.41 -15.82 11.25
N SER A 74 7.34 -14.61 10.70
CA SER A 74 8.09 -14.18 9.51
C SER A 74 7.78 -14.99 8.25
N ARG A 75 6.59 -15.58 8.15
CA ARG A 75 6.12 -16.27 6.93
C ARG A 75 5.30 -15.30 6.09
N VAL A 76 5.45 -15.37 4.77
CA VAL A 76 4.68 -14.54 3.84
C VAL A 76 3.20 -14.90 3.94
N MET A 77 2.37 -13.94 4.35
CA MET A 77 0.91 -14.05 4.30
C MET A 77 0.38 -13.63 2.94
N CYS A 78 0.93 -12.57 2.36
CA CYS A 78 0.61 -12.15 1.01
C CYS A 78 1.75 -11.40 0.35
N TYR A 79 1.78 -11.50 -0.97
CA TYR A 79 2.61 -10.70 -1.86
C TYR A 79 1.70 -10.05 -2.90
N LYS A 80 1.88 -8.75 -3.12
CA LYS A 80 1.25 -7.99 -4.20
C LYS A 80 2.32 -7.16 -4.89
N SER A 81 2.07 -6.86 -6.15
CA SER A 81 2.87 -5.91 -6.92
C SER A 81 1.96 -5.04 -7.76
N ASP A 82 2.45 -3.85 -8.07
CA ASP A 82 1.81 -2.91 -8.97
C ASP A 82 2.87 -2.21 -9.83
N GLU A 83 2.45 -1.67 -10.96
CA GLU A 83 3.28 -0.85 -11.84
C GLU A 83 2.84 0.60 -11.77
N THR A 84 3.80 1.51 -11.72
CA THR A 84 3.48 2.93 -11.59
C THR A 84 2.82 3.51 -12.84
N ASP A 85 1.88 4.44 -12.64
CA ASP A 85 1.21 5.18 -13.72
C ASP A 85 2.06 6.34 -14.30
N GLU A 86 1.48 7.14 -15.20
CA GLU A 86 2.11 8.32 -15.81
C GLU A 86 2.59 9.37 -14.78
N GLN A 87 1.97 9.42 -13.61
CA GLN A 87 2.33 10.31 -12.51
C GLN A 87 3.28 9.63 -11.51
N GLY A 88 3.79 8.44 -11.85
CA GLY A 88 4.65 7.63 -11.04
C GLY A 88 3.95 7.05 -9.81
N GLN A 89 2.61 7.08 -9.73
CA GLN A 89 1.88 6.57 -8.58
C GLN A 89 1.68 5.06 -8.69
N PHE A 90 1.71 4.37 -7.55
CA PHE A 90 1.27 2.98 -7.44
C PHE A 90 0.21 2.86 -6.34
N TYR A 91 -0.68 1.87 -6.47
CA TYR A 91 -1.77 1.61 -5.56
C TYR A 91 -2.01 0.10 -5.41
N MET A 92 -1.75 -0.44 -4.23
CA MET A 92 -2.02 -1.83 -3.89
C MET A 92 -3.13 -1.94 -2.85
N THR A 93 -3.98 -2.96 -2.99
CA THR A 93 -5.04 -3.28 -2.04
C THR A 93 -4.86 -4.70 -1.51
N VAL A 94 -4.95 -4.86 -0.18
CA VAL A 94 -4.94 -6.17 0.49
C VAL A 94 -6.08 -6.27 1.48
N ASP A 95 -6.65 -7.47 1.59
CA ASP A 95 -7.69 -7.76 2.57
C ASP A 95 -7.09 -7.79 3.98
N ARG A 96 -7.84 -7.32 4.97
CA ARG A 96 -7.46 -7.38 6.38
C ARG A 96 -7.50 -8.80 6.93
N ILE A 97 -8.26 -9.69 6.31
CA ILE A 97 -8.36 -11.10 6.71
C ILE A 97 -7.89 -11.96 5.54
N ILE A 98 -6.79 -12.69 5.72
CA ILE A 98 -6.24 -13.60 4.71
C ILE A 98 -6.24 -15.00 5.30
N ASN A 99 -6.97 -15.93 4.67
CA ASN A 99 -7.13 -17.32 5.13
C ASN A 99 -7.57 -17.41 6.61
N GLY A 100 -8.53 -16.58 7.01
CA GLY A 100 -9.07 -16.54 8.38
C GLY A 100 -8.15 -15.90 9.42
N LYS A 101 -7.04 -15.27 9.02
CA LYS A 101 -6.10 -14.58 9.93
C LYS A 101 -6.06 -13.09 9.66
N GLU A 102 -6.08 -12.30 10.72
CA GLU A 102 -5.92 -10.85 10.63
C GLU A 102 -4.49 -10.48 10.20
N LEU A 103 -4.41 -9.67 9.15
CA LEU A 103 -3.20 -9.09 8.62
C LEU A 103 -2.75 -7.91 9.49
N LYS A 104 -1.51 -7.95 9.96
CA LYS A 104 -0.92 -6.89 10.76
C LYS A 104 -0.15 -5.94 9.85
N ALA A 105 -0.70 -4.77 9.54
CA ALA A 105 -0.09 -3.79 8.64
C ALA A 105 1.38 -3.47 8.98
N LYS A 106 1.72 -3.38 10.28
CA LYS A 106 3.11 -3.16 10.74
C LYS A 106 4.13 -4.22 10.30
N LEU A 107 3.67 -5.41 9.90
CA LEU A 107 4.47 -6.51 9.37
C LEU A 107 4.47 -6.56 7.83
N CYS A 108 3.84 -5.58 7.19
CA CYS A 108 3.94 -5.36 5.76
C CYS A 108 5.07 -4.39 5.44
N SER A 109 5.76 -4.63 4.32
CA SER A 109 6.76 -3.74 3.75
C SER A 109 6.55 -3.50 2.27
N VAL A 110 6.84 -2.27 1.82
CA VAL A 110 6.80 -1.87 0.42
C VAL A 110 8.22 -1.67 -0.08
N ARG A 111 8.60 -2.24 -1.23
CA ARG A 111 9.93 -2.06 -1.84
C ARG A 111 9.88 -1.89 -3.35
N LEU A 112 10.88 -1.22 -3.89
CA LEU A 112 11.18 -1.21 -5.32
C LEU A 112 11.59 -2.62 -5.78
N VAL A 113 11.19 -2.99 -7.00
CA VAL A 113 11.50 -4.29 -7.61
C VAL A 113 12.33 -4.11 -8.86
N SER A 114 11.80 -3.41 -9.86
CA SER A 114 12.45 -3.27 -11.17
C SER A 114 12.05 -1.97 -11.86
N SER A 115 12.97 -1.43 -12.65
CA SER A 115 12.74 -0.31 -13.56
C SER A 115 12.89 -0.77 -15.00
N THR A 116 12.00 -0.28 -15.88
CA THR A 116 12.07 -0.48 -17.33
C THR A 116 12.85 0.65 -18.03
N HIS A 117 13.32 1.67 -17.30
CA HIS A 117 13.98 2.85 -17.84
C HIS A 117 15.49 2.68 -17.84
N ALA A 118 16.16 2.88 -18.98
CA ALA A 118 17.61 2.81 -19.08
C ALA A 118 18.29 3.88 -18.18
N ASP A 119 17.80 5.11 -18.26
CA ASP A 119 18.42 6.27 -17.60
C ASP A 119 18.08 6.37 -16.10
N CYS A 120 17.10 5.60 -15.62
CA CYS A 120 16.68 5.57 -14.22
C CYS A 120 16.48 4.12 -13.78
N SER A 121 17.55 3.32 -13.89
CA SER A 121 17.54 1.87 -13.71
C SER A 121 18.05 1.40 -12.34
N ILE A 122 18.76 2.26 -11.59
CA ILE A 122 19.36 1.87 -10.31
C ILE A 122 18.45 2.26 -9.13
N ALA A 123 17.95 1.27 -8.40
CA ALA A 123 17.11 1.52 -7.22
C ALA A 123 17.94 2.18 -6.10
N THR A 124 17.47 3.30 -5.57
CA THR A 124 18.10 3.96 -4.42
C THR A 124 17.43 3.54 -3.11
N ASN A 125 18.14 3.68 -1.99
CA ASN A 125 17.53 3.54 -0.68
C ASN A 125 16.97 4.85 -0.12
N PHE A 126 16.77 5.88 -0.96
CA PHE A 126 16.12 7.10 -0.52
C PHE A 126 14.69 6.79 -0.06
N ALA A 127 14.32 7.36 1.09
CA ALA A 127 13.10 7.03 1.83
C ALA A 127 12.89 5.51 2.11
N GLY A 128 13.94 4.68 1.97
CA GLY A 128 13.90 3.23 2.20
C GLY A 128 13.44 2.39 1.01
N GLY A 129 13.35 2.94 -0.22
CA GLY A 129 12.78 2.24 -1.38
C GLY A 129 13.45 0.90 -1.75
N LYS A 130 14.78 0.85 -1.79
CA LYS A 130 15.56 -0.36 -2.13
C LYS A 130 15.44 -1.47 -1.08
N ILE A 131 15.61 -1.16 0.21
CA ILE A 131 15.56 -2.15 1.30
C ILE A 131 14.10 -2.51 1.66
N GLY A 132 13.20 -1.55 1.51
CA GLY A 132 11.78 -1.67 1.80
C GLY A 132 11.37 -0.95 3.08
N VAL A 133 10.20 -0.33 3.05
CA VAL A 133 9.62 0.45 4.15
C VAL A 133 8.49 -0.33 4.79
N LYS A 134 8.58 -0.57 6.10
CA LYS A 134 7.48 -1.16 6.86
C LYS A 134 6.36 -0.14 7.09
N LEU A 135 5.10 -0.60 7.07
CA LEU A 135 3.93 0.23 7.37
C LEU A 135 3.76 0.43 8.90
N MET A 136 4.81 0.89 9.59
CA MET A 136 4.85 1.05 11.04
C MET A 136 4.23 2.35 11.54
N ARG A 137 4.22 3.40 10.69
CA ARG A 137 3.59 4.67 11.03
C ARG A 137 2.08 4.52 11.10
N SER A 138 1.41 5.45 11.80
CA SER A 138 -0.04 5.53 11.77
C SER A 138 -0.54 5.64 10.32
N PRO A 139 -1.67 4.99 9.99
CA PRO A 139 -2.26 5.12 8.67
C PRO A 139 -2.59 6.58 8.36
N THR A 140 -2.46 6.95 7.09
CA THR A 140 -2.74 8.30 6.59
C THR A 140 -4.22 8.64 6.70
N SER A 141 -5.10 7.64 6.62
CA SER A 141 -6.54 7.80 6.83
C SER A 141 -7.15 6.47 7.25
N MET A 142 -8.17 6.52 8.10
CA MET A 142 -9.01 5.39 8.47
C MET A 142 -10.46 5.84 8.36
N PHE A 143 -11.25 5.12 7.57
CA PHE A 143 -12.68 5.37 7.43
C PHE A 143 -13.44 4.06 7.24
N ARG A 144 -14.35 3.75 8.18
CA ARG A 144 -15.06 2.47 8.24
C ARG A 144 -14.05 1.30 8.18
N ASP A 145 -14.22 0.41 7.22
CA ASP A 145 -13.39 -0.78 7.05
C ASP A 145 -12.19 -0.54 6.11
N ILE A 146 -11.88 0.71 5.77
CA ILE A 146 -10.80 1.09 4.86
C ILE A 146 -9.67 1.78 5.64
N ILE A 147 -8.47 1.20 5.57
CA ILE A 147 -7.24 1.77 6.12
C ILE A 147 -6.33 2.18 4.96
N LYS A 148 -5.83 3.42 4.95
CA LYS A 148 -4.95 3.93 3.91
C LYS A 148 -3.56 4.22 4.45
N TYR A 149 -2.54 3.72 3.76
CA TYR A 149 -1.14 4.04 4.00
C TYR A 149 -0.54 4.73 2.77
N ARG A 150 0.12 5.87 3.00
CA ARG A 150 0.98 6.52 2.00
C ARG A 150 2.43 6.38 2.42
N VAL A 151 3.24 5.72 1.59
CA VAL A 151 4.70 5.72 1.77
C VAL A 151 5.32 6.94 1.08
N GLY A 152 6.55 7.28 1.49
CA GLY A 152 7.29 8.39 0.86
C GLY A 152 7.60 8.09 -0.62
N PRO A 153 7.93 9.12 -1.41
CA PRO A 153 8.39 8.88 -2.77
C PRO A 153 9.66 8.04 -2.73
N PHE A 154 9.69 6.99 -3.54
CA PHE A 154 10.89 6.20 -3.79
C PHE A 154 11.60 6.70 -5.03
N TYR A 155 12.90 6.41 -5.12
CA TYR A 155 13.71 6.93 -6.20
C TYR A 155 14.53 5.84 -6.88
N TYR A 156 14.48 5.85 -8.21
CA TYR A 156 15.52 5.28 -9.04
C TYR A 156 16.50 6.38 -9.45
N THR A 157 17.69 5.99 -9.88
CA THR A 157 18.72 6.91 -10.32
C THR A 157 19.49 6.36 -11.52
N THR A 158 20.31 7.23 -12.12
CA THR A 158 21.22 6.85 -13.20
C THR A 158 22.42 6.07 -12.65
N PRO A 159 23.07 5.20 -13.44
CA PRO A 159 24.32 4.55 -13.07
C PRO A 159 25.45 5.49 -12.63
N MET A 160 25.45 6.74 -13.09
CA MET A 160 26.49 7.71 -12.72
C MET A 160 26.46 8.15 -11.26
N CYS A 161 25.35 7.88 -10.56
CA CYS A 161 25.17 8.30 -9.17
C CYS A 161 25.66 7.27 -8.16
N GLU A 162 25.82 6.03 -8.59
CA GLU A 162 26.37 4.98 -7.75
C GLU A 162 27.88 5.19 -7.69
N LYS A 163 28.41 5.47 -6.49
CA LYS A 163 29.85 5.52 -6.29
C LYS A 163 30.40 4.15 -6.68
N PRO A 164 31.42 4.05 -7.55
CA PRO A 164 32.01 2.76 -7.87
C PRO A 164 32.53 2.10 -6.60
N ASP A 165 32.30 0.78 -6.48
CA ASP A 165 32.78 -0.02 -5.36
C ASP A 165 34.31 -0.13 -5.43
N THR A 166 35.02 0.82 -4.79
CA THR A 166 36.47 0.75 -4.62
C THR A 166 36.79 -0.23 -3.48
N ASN A 167 36.59 -1.52 -3.72
CA ASN A 167 37.17 -2.61 -2.93
C ASN A 167 38.37 -3.21 -3.67
N ASP A 168 39.18 -2.36 -4.30
CA ASP A 168 40.52 -2.73 -4.71
C ASP A 168 41.47 -2.38 -3.57
N SER A 169 41.93 -3.43 -2.90
CA SER A 169 43.08 -3.43 -2.01
C SER A 169 44.31 -3.01 -2.80
N GLN A 170 44.57 -1.71 -2.92
CA GLN A 170 45.86 -1.18 -3.31
C GLN A 170 46.33 -0.23 -2.21
N SER A 171 47.14 -0.80 -1.33
CA SER A 171 48.16 -0.09 -0.58
C SER A 171 48.99 0.73 -1.56
N ASP A 172 48.96 2.05 -1.41
CA ASP A 172 50.11 2.89 -1.77
C ASP A 172 50.17 4.05 -0.78
N GLU A 173 51.26 4.05 -0.02
CA GLU A 173 51.75 5.14 0.79
C GLU A 173 52.09 6.32 -0.12
N ASP A 174 51.65 7.54 0.19
CA ASP A 174 52.52 8.70 0.00
C ASP A 174 52.21 9.82 1.00
N GLN A 175 53.29 10.44 1.44
CA GLN A 175 53.41 11.38 2.53
C GLN A 175 53.30 12.85 2.07
N GLY A 176 52.88 13.72 3.00
CA GLY A 176 53.20 15.16 3.00
C GLY A 176 52.17 16.04 2.29
N SER A 177 51.96 17.31 2.63
CA SER A 177 52.56 18.22 3.61
C SER A 177 51.60 19.41 3.79
N TYR A 178 51.70 20.06 4.95
CA TYR A 178 51.24 21.42 5.29
C TYR A 178 51.01 22.38 4.11
N TYR A 179 49.90 23.12 4.13
CA TYR A 179 49.83 24.56 4.46
C TYR A 179 48.44 24.92 4.99
#